data_AF-A0A8H4V181-F1
#
_entry.id   AF-A0A8H4V181-F1
#
_cell.length_a   1.000
_cell.length_b   1.000
_cell.length_c   1.000
_cell.angle_alpha   90.00
_cell.angle_beta   90.00
_cell.angle_gamma   90.00
#
_symmetry.space_group_name_H-M   'P 1'
#
loop_
_entity.id
_entity.type
_entity.pdbx_description
1 polymer ?
#
loop_
_entity_poly.entity_id
_entity_poly.type
_entity_poly.pdbx_seq_one_letter_code
_entity_poly.pdbx_strand_id
1 'polypeptide(L)'
;MHSSNILSIWAAGTLLISASSAGSSVKSISKVFQFGQDAGIENLAVRPNGNILFTESSPAAKVWEINPLAKNGSAIVRAQFPNVTTALGISSIGNDMFAITTGDVGADFAGRIQQKSQKL
;
A
#
# COMPACT_ATOMS: atom_id res chain seq x y z
N MET A 1 55.95 56.39 20.74
CA MET A 1 54.90 55.43 21.15
C MET A 1 53.79 55.55 20.11
N HIS A 2 54.01 54.89 18.96
CA HIS A 2 53.23 53.75 18.46
C HIS A 2 51.75 54.07 18.22
N SER A 3 51.48 54.51 16.99
CA SER A 3 50.18 54.52 16.33
C SER A 3 49.79 53.10 15.94
N SER A 4 48.52 52.71 16.13
CA SER A 4 47.98 51.46 15.59
C SER A 4 46.77 51.77 14.70
N ASN A 5 46.95 51.54 13.40
CA ASN A 5 45.90 51.57 12.39
C ASN A 5 45.18 50.21 12.40
N ILE A 6 43.85 50.21 12.45
CA ILE A 6 43.03 49.00 12.38
C ILE A 6 42.48 48.91 10.95
N LEU A 7 42.97 47.95 10.17
CA LEU A 7 42.44 47.62 8.84
C LEU A 7 41.38 46.53 9.00
N SER A 8 40.11 46.91 8.85
CA SER A 8 38.99 45.97 8.74
C SER A 8 38.84 45.50 7.30
N ILE A 9 39.04 44.21 7.06
CA ILE A 9 38.86 43.55 5.76
C ILE A 9 37.41 43.07 5.68
N TRP A 10 36.63 43.58 4.73
CA TRP A 10 35.32 43.01 4.40
C TRP A 10 35.51 41.85 3.43
N ALA A 11 35.27 40.62 3.88
CA ALA A 11 35.17 39.46 2.99
C ALA A 11 33.78 39.45 2.35
N ALA A 12 33.69 39.77 1.06
CA ALA A 12 32.49 39.57 0.26
C ALA A 12 32.36 38.07 -0.06
N GLY A 13 31.45 37.38 0.64
CA GLY A 13 31.12 35.99 0.36
C GLY A 13 30.18 35.87 -0.84
N THR A 14 30.66 35.32 -1.95
CA THR A 14 29.82 34.97 -3.11
C THR A 14 29.00 33.73 -2.79
N LEU A 15 27.66 33.84 -2.83
CA LEU A 15 26.73 32.71 -2.68
C LEU A 15 26.56 32.01 -4.03
N LEU A 16 26.95 30.73 -4.14
CA LEU A 16 26.63 29.90 -5.30
C LEU A 16 25.24 29.29 -5.11
N ILE A 17 24.27 29.71 -5.92
CA ILE A 17 22.95 29.08 -5.98
C ILE A 17 23.04 27.91 -6.97
N SER A 18 23.09 26.69 -6.47
CA SER A 18 22.99 25.50 -7.31
C SER A 18 21.53 25.30 -7.73
N ALA A 19 21.25 25.40 -9.03
CA ALA A 19 19.97 24.96 -9.58
C ALA A 19 19.95 23.43 -9.63
N SER A 20 19.19 22.79 -8.75
CA SER A 20 18.94 21.35 -8.84
C SER A 20 17.97 21.09 -10.01
N SER A 21 18.43 20.35 -11.02
CA SER A 21 17.52 19.79 -12.02
C SER A 21 16.65 18.73 -11.33
N ALA A 22 15.35 18.98 -11.28
CA ALA A 22 14.39 17.95 -10.90
C ALA A 22 14.35 16.91 -12.02
N GLY A 23 15.20 15.89 -11.94
CA GLY A 23 15.11 14.72 -12.80
C GLY A 23 13.79 14.02 -12.53
N SER A 24 12.95 13.89 -13.55
CA SER A 24 11.73 13.08 -13.48
C SER A 24 12.12 11.62 -13.24
N SER A 25 12.09 11.20 -11.98
CA SER A 25 12.20 9.79 -11.60
C SER A 25 11.00 9.06 -12.21
N VAL A 26 11.26 8.18 -13.18
CA VAL A 26 10.26 7.22 -13.62
C VAL A 26 9.99 6.29 -12.44
N LYS A 27 8.77 6.32 -11.93
CA LYS A 27 8.36 5.46 -10.83
C LYS A 27 8.32 4.01 -11.34
N SER A 28 9.26 3.19 -10.87
CA SER A 28 9.30 1.77 -11.23
C SER A 28 8.08 1.05 -10.67
N ILE A 29 7.43 0.23 -11.51
CA ILE A 29 6.33 -0.65 -11.09
C ILE A 29 6.95 -1.93 -10.52
N SER A 30 6.53 -2.30 -9.31
CA SER A 30 6.95 -3.55 -8.68
C SER A 30 5.75 -4.37 -8.23
N LYS A 31 5.89 -5.69 -8.29
CA LYS A 31 4.96 -6.63 -7.66
C LYS A 31 5.23 -6.63 -6.16
N VAL A 32 4.21 -6.28 -5.37
CA VAL A 32 4.29 -6.31 -3.90
C VAL A 32 4.02 -7.71 -3.37
N PHE A 33 2.91 -8.32 -3.80
CA PHE A 33 2.51 -9.66 -3.43
C PHE A 33 1.64 -10.26 -4.54
N GLN A 34 1.61 -11.58 -4.65
CA GLN A 34 0.76 -12.30 -5.59
C GLN A 34 0.10 -13.46 -4.84
N PHE A 35 -1.22 -13.40 -4.73
CA PHE A 35 -2.00 -14.53 -4.21
C PHE A 35 -2.02 -15.68 -5.24
N GLY A 36 -2.26 -16.91 -4.74
CA GLY A 36 -2.43 -18.10 -5.58
C GLY A 36 -3.64 -18.01 -6.50
N GLN A 37 -3.75 -18.95 -7.45
CA GLN A 37 -4.78 -18.93 -8.51
C GLN A 37 -6.22 -18.91 -7.99
N ASP A 38 -6.48 -19.56 -6.86
CA ASP A 38 -7.85 -19.75 -6.33
C ASP A 38 -8.26 -18.68 -5.31
N ALA A 39 -7.40 -17.70 -5.04
CA ALA A 39 -7.68 -16.64 -4.08
C ALA A 39 -8.60 -15.59 -4.71
N GLY A 40 -9.84 -15.51 -4.22
CA GLY A 40 -10.76 -14.42 -4.54
C GLY A 40 -10.44 -13.21 -3.68
N ILE A 41 -9.71 -12.22 -4.21
CA ILE A 41 -9.42 -10.97 -3.49
C ILE A 41 -10.34 -9.87 -4.02
N GLU A 42 -11.12 -9.28 -3.12
CA GLU A 42 -12.21 -8.36 -3.51
C GLU A 42 -11.82 -6.89 -3.31
N ASN A 43 -11.70 -6.46 -2.05
CA ASN A 43 -11.61 -5.05 -1.69
C ASN A 43 -10.41 -4.80 -0.78
N LEU A 44 -10.03 -3.53 -0.63
CA LEU A 44 -8.87 -3.14 0.15
C LEU A 44 -9.13 -1.90 1.00
N ALA A 45 -8.35 -1.76 2.07
CA ALA A 45 -8.26 -0.52 2.85
C ALA A 45 -6.82 -0.26 3.28
N VAL A 46 -6.43 1.01 3.34
CA VAL A 46 -5.08 1.40 3.77
C VAL A 46 -5.11 1.73 5.27
N ARG A 47 -4.22 1.11 6.04
CA ARG A 47 -4.01 1.42 7.46
C ARG A 47 -3.25 2.72 7.63
N PRO A 48 -3.37 3.41 8.78
CA PRO A 48 -2.58 4.61 9.08
C PRO A 48 -1.06 4.40 9.01
N ASN A 49 -0.58 3.17 9.22
CA ASN A 49 0.83 2.81 9.10
C ASN A 49 1.31 2.54 7.66
N GLY A 50 0.43 2.68 6.66
CA GLY A 50 0.75 2.47 5.24
C GLY A 50 0.63 1.02 4.76
N ASN A 51 0.35 0.06 5.65
CA ASN A 51 0.03 -1.30 5.24
C ASN A 51 -1.36 -1.37 4.62
N ILE A 52 -1.59 -2.37 3.78
CA ILE A 52 -2.84 -2.54 3.04
C ILE A 52 -3.54 -3.79 3.55
N LEU A 53 -4.81 -3.65 3.92
CA LEU A 53 -5.73 -4.73 4.23
C LEU A 53 -6.47 -5.17 2.96
N PHE A 54 -6.66 -6.47 2.77
CA PHE A 54 -7.42 -7.06 1.67
C PHE A 54 -8.45 -8.05 2.20
N THR A 55 -9.66 -8.07 1.63
CA THR A 55 -10.67 -9.10 1.89
C THR A 55 -10.50 -10.27 0.93
N GLU A 56 -10.56 -11.50 1.47
CA GLU A 56 -10.59 -12.75 0.70
C GLU A 56 -12.01 -13.33 0.72
N SER A 57 -12.62 -13.45 -0.45
CA SER A 57 -13.95 -14.04 -0.66
C SER A 57 -13.90 -15.56 -0.87
N SER A 58 -12.77 -16.11 -1.30
CA SER A 58 -12.57 -17.56 -1.50
C SER A 58 -11.09 -17.90 -1.34
N PRO A 59 -10.72 -19.05 -0.73
CA PRO A 59 -11.61 -20.13 -0.25
C PRO A 59 -12.18 -19.90 1.16
N ALA A 60 -11.77 -18.84 1.85
CA ALA A 60 -12.18 -18.58 3.22
C ALA A 60 -12.34 -17.09 3.48
N ALA A 61 -13.27 -16.73 4.36
CA ALA A 61 -13.45 -15.36 4.83
C ALA A 61 -12.24 -14.91 5.68
N LYS A 62 -11.28 -14.25 5.04
CA LYS A 62 -10.09 -13.71 5.69
C LYS A 62 -9.87 -12.25 5.35
N VAL A 63 -9.17 -11.56 6.24
CA VAL A 63 -8.56 -10.26 5.99
C VAL A 63 -7.06 -10.45 6.05
N TRP A 64 -6.40 -10.16 4.94
CA TRP A 64 -4.95 -10.18 4.80
C TRP A 64 -4.37 -8.79 4.99
N GLU A 65 -3.16 -8.69 5.53
CA GLU A 65 -2.37 -7.47 5.53
C GLU A 65 -1.08 -7.66 4.78
N ILE A 66 -0.72 -6.67 3.97
CA ILE A 66 0.51 -6.63 3.20
C ILE A 66 1.21 -5.28 3.46
N ASN A 67 2.52 -5.33 3.69
CA ASN A 67 3.37 -4.14 3.69
C ASN A 67 3.90 -3.90 2.26
N PRO A 68 3.49 -2.83 1.57
CA PRO A 68 3.90 -2.56 0.20
C PRO A 68 5.38 -2.15 0.04
N LEU A 69 6.06 -1.83 1.13
CA LEU A 69 7.46 -1.42 1.13
C LEU A 69 8.44 -2.57 1.45
N ALA A 70 7.92 -3.74 1.83
CA ALA A 70 8.75 -4.91 2.09
C ALA A 70 9.27 -5.51 0.79
N LYS A 71 10.60 -5.71 0.69
CA LYS A 71 11.28 -6.17 -0.55
C LYS A 71 10.80 -7.54 -1.07
N ASN A 72 10.25 -8.39 -0.19
CA ASN A 72 9.74 -9.72 -0.50
C ASN A 72 8.30 -9.87 -0.02
N GLY A 73 7.50 -8.79 -0.13
CA GLY A 73 6.17 -8.60 0.46
C GLY A 73 5.51 -9.87 1.00
N SER A 74 5.31 -9.92 2.31
CA SER A 74 4.56 -11.00 2.95
C SER A 74 3.12 -10.58 3.20
N ALA A 75 2.20 -11.51 2.97
CA ALA A 75 0.81 -11.38 3.41
C ALA A 75 0.65 -12.10 4.74
N ILE A 76 0.02 -11.45 5.71
CA ILE A 76 -0.31 -12.04 7.01
C ILE A 76 -1.82 -12.00 7.22
N VAL A 77 -2.39 -13.06 7.79
CA VAL A 77 -3.81 -13.07 8.16
C VAL A 77 -3.98 -12.18 9.40
N ARG A 78 -4.83 -11.16 9.30
CA ARG A 78 -5.21 -10.28 10.43
C ARG A 78 -6.52 -10.68 11.08
N ALA A 79 -7.45 -11.18 10.28
CA ALA A 79 -8.70 -11.71 10.78
C ALA A 79 -9.14 -12.89 9.91
N GLN A 80 -9.82 -13.84 10.55
CA GLN A 80 -10.52 -14.93 9.89
C GLN A 80 -11.90 -15.05 10.54
N PHE A 81 -12.92 -15.27 9.72
CA PHE A 81 -14.30 -15.41 10.16
C PHE A 81 -14.71 -16.87 9.96
N PRO A 82 -14.62 -17.74 10.98
CA PRO A 82 -14.71 -19.19 10.81
C PRO A 82 -16.13 -19.70 10.47
N ASN A 83 -17.16 -18.91 10.75
CA ASN A 83 -18.57 -19.31 10.59
C ASN A 83 -19.22 -18.77 9.31
N VAL A 84 -18.44 -18.20 8.41
CA VAL A 84 -18.90 -17.64 7.14
C VAL A 84 -17.90 -17.99 6.05
N THR A 85 -18.38 -18.12 4.82
CA THR A 85 -17.53 -18.52 3.70
C THR A 85 -16.79 -17.36 3.06
N THR A 86 -17.32 -16.13 3.14
CA THR A 86 -16.77 -14.98 2.40
C THR A 86 -16.58 -13.71 3.23
N ALA A 87 -15.54 -12.93 2.90
CA ALA A 87 -15.39 -11.53 3.27
C ALA A 87 -15.37 -10.67 2.00
N LEU A 88 -16.19 -9.63 1.94
CA LEU A 88 -16.41 -8.82 0.73
C LEU A 88 -15.95 -7.37 0.93
N GLY A 89 -16.78 -6.57 1.61
CA GLY A 89 -16.52 -5.15 1.84
C GLY A 89 -15.59 -4.88 3.03
N ILE A 90 -14.78 -3.84 2.92
CA ILE A 90 -13.97 -3.28 4.01
C ILE A 90 -14.06 -1.75 3.98
N SER A 91 -14.26 -1.12 5.13
CA SER A 91 -14.26 0.35 5.26
C SER A 91 -13.69 0.79 6.61
N SER A 92 -12.96 1.90 6.62
CA SER A 92 -12.50 2.52 7.88
C SER A 92 -13.67 3.10 8.65
N ILE A 93 -13.72 2.83 9.95
CA ILE A 93 -14.72 3.36 10.89
C ILE A 93 -14.09 4.16 12.02
N GLY A 94 -12.76 4.36 12.00
CA GLY A 94 -12.03 5.10 13.00
C GLY A 94 -10.53 4.92 12.90
N ASN A 95 -9.80 5.32 13.94
CA ASN A 95 -8.34 5.22 13.95
C ASN A 95 -7.89 3.75 13.99
N ASP A 96 -7.40 3.25 12.85
CA ASP A 96 -6.98 1.86 12.65
C ASP A 96 -8.09 0.84 12.99
N MET A 97 -9.36 1.22 12.77
CA MET A 97 -10.54 0.37 12.95
C MET A 97 -11.29 0.22 11.63
N PHE A 98 -11.70 -1.00 11.32
CA PHE A 98 -12.33 -1.33 10.04
C PHE A 98 -13.57 -2.18 10.25
N ALA A 99 -14.66 -1.83 9.57
CA ALA A 99 -15.82 -2.70 9.43
C ALA A 99 -15.62 -3.61 8.23
N ILE A 100 -15.93 -4.90 8.40
CA ILE A 100 -15.86 -5.92 7.35
C ILE A 100 -17.26 -6.48 7.12
N THR A 101 -17.68 -6.56 5.85
CA THR A 101 -18.90 -7.28 5.48
C THR A 101 -18.56 -8.72 5.18
N THR A 102 -19.19 -9.64 5.91
CA THR A 102 -18.97 -11.08 5.78
C THR A 102 -20.30 -11.81 5.63
N GLY A 103 -20.28 -12.98 5.01
CA GLY A 103 -21.48 -13.83 4.94
C GLY A 103 -21.28 -15.05 4.08
N ASP A 104 -22.34 -15.85 4.01
CA ASP A 104 -22.43 -16.98 3.10
C ASP A 104 -23.11 -16.53 1.81
N VAL A 105 -22.31 -16.22 0.82
CA VAL A 105 -22.81 -16.07 -0.56
C VAL A 105 -22.65 -17.44 -1.20
N GLY A 106 -23.75 -18.07 -1.59
CA GLY A 106 -23.74 -19.45 -2.12
C GLY A 106 -22.76 -19.64 -3.29
N ALA A 107 -22.53 -20.90 -3.69
CA ALA A 107 -21.57 -21.26 -4.75
C ALA A 107 -21.75 -20.48 -6.07
N ASP A 108 -22.95 -19.95 -6.33
CA ASP A 108 -23.26 -19.14 -7.50
C ASP A 108 -22.54 -17.78 -7.52
N PHE A 109 -22.19 -17.20 -6.35
CA PHE A 109 -21.41 -15.96 -6.28
C PHE A 109 -19.93 -16.20 -6.59
N ALA A 110 -19.40 -17.34 -6.15
CA ALA A 110 -17.99 -17.70 -6.34
C ALA A 110 -17.64 -18.20 -7.75
N GLY A 111 -18.63 -18.53 -8.60
CA GLY A 111 -18.31 -18.94 -9.96
C GLY A 111 -19.37 -19.67 -10.77
N ARG A 112 -20.41 -18.95 -11.23
CA ARG A 112 -20.75 -19.07 -12.66
C ARG A 112 -19.77 -18.24 -13.49
N ILE A 113 -18.50 -18.66 -13.47
CA ILE A 113 -17.56 -18.23 -14.51
C ILE A 113 -18.01 -18.92 -15.78
N GLN A 114 -18.94 -18.31 -16.51
CA GLN A 114 -19.01 -18.55 -17.94
C GLN A 114 -17.69 -18.06 -18.52
N GLN A 115 -16.70 -18.94 -18.56
CA GLN A 115 -15.40 -18.71 -19.18
C GLN A 115 -15.63 -18.60 -20.69
N LYS A 116 -16.14 -17.45 -21.13
CA LYS A 116 -16.09 -17.06 -22.54
C LYS A 116 -14.72 -16.41 -22.74
N SER A 117 -13.70 -17.25 -22.92
CA SER A 117 -12.37 -16.79 -23.34
C SER A 117 -12.50 -16.10 -24.69
N GLN A 118 -12.62 -14.78 -24.69
CA GLN A 118 -12.35 -13.94 -25.85
C GLN A 118 -10.85 -13.61 -25.78
N LYS A 119 -10.10 -14.21 -26.69
CA LYS A 119 -8.71 -13.85 -26.92
C LYS A 119 -8.73 -12.44 -27.54
N LEU A 120 -8.16 -11.45 -26.85
CA LEU A 120 -7.87 -10.13 -27.42
C LEU A 120 -6.78 -10.27 -28.49
#